data_AF-A0A0C3GGP9-F1
#
_entry.id   AF-A0A0C3GGP9-F1
#
_cell.length_a   1.000
_cell.length_b   1.000
_cell.length_c   1.000
_cell.angle_alpha   90.00
_cell.angle_beta   90.00
_cell.angle_gamma   90.00
#
_symmetry.space_group_name_H-M   'P 1'
#
loop_
_entity.id
_entity.type
_entity.pdbx_description
1 polymer ?
#
loop_
_entity_poly.entity_id
_entity_poly.type
_entity_poly.pdbx_seq_one_letter_code
_entity_poly.pdbx_strand_id
1 'polypeptide(L)' 'MNTTQDKQAKRTWKVRSKLDSTQSKMLADFYESQIYPSRDEMASLANEAGLPYKIVKTWFHNRRQREREREVSNIIDET' A
#
# COMPACT_ATOMS: atom_id res chain seq x y z
N MET A 1 18.32 -25.73 -11.57
CA MET A 1 17.27 -25.60 -10.55
C MET A 1 16.41 -24.41 -10.93
N ASN A 2 15.16 -24.67 -11.33
CA ASN A 2 14.20 -23.65 -11.77
C ASN A 2 13.72 -22.81 -10.59
N THR A 3 13.70 -21.49 -10.74
CA THR A 3 12.55 -20.67 -10.33
C THR A 3 12.46 -19.48 -11.27
N THR A 4 11.59 -19.64 -12.26
CA THR A 4 11.18 -18.67 -13.26
C THR A 4 10.71 -17.38 -12.59
N GLN A 5 11.49 -16.30 -12.67
CA GLN A 5 10.99 -14.96 -12.38
C GLN A 5 10.18 -14.49 -13.59
N ASP A 6 8.87 -14.64 -13.44
CA ASP A 6 7.85 -14.30 -14.42
C ASP A 6 7.94 -12.82 -14.86
N LYS A 7 8.18 -12.68 -16.16
CA LYS A 7 7.61 -11.70 -17.09
C LYS A 7 6.97 -10.47 -16.43
N GLN A 8 7.79 -9.43 -16.26
CA GLN A 8 7.30 -8.09 -15.93
C GLN A 8 6.56 -7.50 -17.13
N ALA A 9 5.27 -7.82 -17.23
CA ALA A 9 4.35 -7.32 -18.22
C ALA A 9 4.24 -5.80 -18.14
N LYS A 10 4.73 -5.17 -19.20
CA LYS A 10 4.11 -4.07 -19.95
C LYS A 10 3.60 -2.88 -19.12
N ARG A 11 4.51 -1.92 -19.02
CA ARG A 11 4.40 -0.53 -18.57
C ARG A 11 3.17 0.21 -19.15
N THR A 12 2.02 0.17 -18.47
CA THR A 12 0.91 1.14 -18.64
C THR A 12 0.56 1.81 -17.30
N TRP A 13 1.59 2.27 -16.58
CA TRP A 13 1.51 2.85 -15.23
C TRP A 13 0.73 4.21 -15.13
N LYS A 14 0.10 4.71 -16.19
CA LYS A 14 -0.42 6.09 -16.21
C LYS A 14 -1.94 6.22 -16.08
N VAL A 15 -2.63 5.24 -15.51
CA VAL A 15 -3.99 5.46 -15.03
C VAL A 15 -3.92 5.52 -13.52
N ARG A 16 -4.35 6.65 -12.95
CA ARG A 16 -4.59 6.81 -11.51
C ARG A 16 -5.77 5.89 -11.17
N SER A 17 -5.52 4.58 -11.17
CA SER A 17 -6.53 3.57 -10.92
C SER A 17 -7.01 3.86 -9.50
N LYS A 18 -8.27 4.31 -9.38
CA LYS A 18 -8.94 4.33 -8.08
C LYS A 18 -8.80 2.92 -7.54
N LEU A 19 -8.18 2.77 -6.37
CA LEU A 19 -8.19 1.49 -5.68
C LEU A 19 -9.65 1.10 -5.50
N ASP A 20 -10.00 -0.13 -5.87
CA ASP A 20 -11.33 -0.63 -5.62
C ASP A 20 -11.63 -0.62 -4.11
N SER A 21 -12.91 -0.57 -3.73
CA SER A 21 -13.32 -0.65 -2.32
C SER A 21 -12.77 -1.91 -1.65
N THR A 22 -12.78 -3.03 -2.38
CA THR A 22 -12.27 -4.32 -1.92
C THR A 22 -10.77 -4.27 -1.65
N GLN A 23 -10.01 -3.69 -2.60
CA GLN A 23 -8.55 -3.54 -2.48
C GLN A 23 -8.17 -2.60 -1.33
N SER A 24 -8.92 -1.50 -1.18
CA SER A 24 -8.69 -0.53 -0.11
C SER A 24 -8.97 -1.13 1.27
N LYS A 25 -10.01 -1.96 1.39
CA LYS A 25 -10.33 -2.68 2.61
C LYS A 25 -9.23 -3.68 2.97
N MET A 26 -8.79 -4.50 2.02
CA MET A 26 -7.72 -5.48 2.25
C MET A 26 -6.42 -4.82 2.74
N LEU A 27 -6.05 -3.66 2.18
CA LEU A 27 -4.89 -2.89 2.65
C LEU A 27 -5.10 -2.31 4.06
N ALA A 28 -6.32 -1.87 4.39
CA ALA A 28 -6.66 -1.36 5.72
C ALA A 28 -6.65 -2.46 6.78
N ASP A 29 -7.29 -3.60 6.51
CA ASP A 29 -7.33 -4.76 7.41
C ASP A 29 -5.89 -5.25 7.72
N PHE A 30 -5.02 -5.30 6.70
CA PHE A 30 -3.61 -5.62 6.91
C PHE A 30 -2.89 -4.56 7.78
N TYR A 31 -3.14 -3.27 7.54
CA TYR A 31 -2.52 -2.17 8.29
C TYR A 31 -2.84 -2.20 9.78
N GLU A 32 -4.05 -2.62 10.16
CA GLU A 32 -4.45 -2.76 11.57
C GLU A 32 -3.61 -3.81 12.30
N SER A 33 -3.19 -4.86 11.60
CA SER A 33 -2.30 -5.88 12.15
C SER A 33 -0.82 -5.50 12.11
N GLN A 34 -0.40 -4.78 11.06
CA GLN A 34 1.00 -4.46 10.80
C GLN A 34 1.15 -3.09 10.12
N ILE A 35 1.57 -2.11 10.92
CA ILE A 35 1.79 -0.71 10.48
C ILE A 35 3.10 -0.58 9.66
N TYR A 36 4.06 -1.49 9.87
CA TYR A 36 5.35 -1.51 9.18
C TYR A 36 5.60 -2.86 8.50
N PRO A 37 4.87 -3.19 7.43
CA PRO A 37 5.12 -4.42 6.71
C PRO A 37 6.53 -4.42 6.13
N SER A 38 7.16 -5.59 6.16
CA SER A 38 8.38 -5.89 5.44
C SER A 38 8.13 -5.91 3.93
N ARG A 39 9.23 -5.94 3.15
CA ARG A 39 9.16 -5.99 1.69
C ARG A 39 8.43 -7.25 1.20
N ASP A 40 8.66 -8.39 1.85
CA ASP A 40 8.03 -9.66 1.46
C ASP A 40 6.54 -9.65 1.79
N GLU A 41 6.13 -9.12 2.94
CA GLU A 41 4.71 -8.96 3.30
C GLU A 41 3.98 -8.02 2.32
N MET A 42 4.58 -6.89 1.97
CA MET A 42 4.02 -5.99 0.96
C MET A 42 3.93 -6.64 -0.44
N ALA A 43 4.87 -7.53 -0.78
CA ALA A 43 4.84 -8.26 -2.06
C ALA A 43 3.75 -9.34 -2.09
N SER A 44 3.58 -10.08 -0.99
CA SER A 44 2.49 -11.04 -0.82
C SER A 44 1.13 -10.36 -0.88
N LEU A 45 0.95 -9.26 -0.15
CA LEU A 45 -0.29 -8.47 -0.17
C LEU A 45 -0.58 -7.86 -1.55
N ALA A 46 0.46 -7.44 -2.27
CA ALA A 46 0.32 -6.96 -3.64
C ALA A 46 -0.16 -8.08 -4.58
N ASN A 47 0.36 -9.30 -4.43
CA ASN A 47 -0.08 -10.45 -5.21
C ASN A 47 -1.54 -10.80 -4.91
N GLU A 48 -1.91 -10.86 -3.63
CA GLU A 48 -3.26 -11.18 -3.17
C GLU A 48 -4.30 -10.14 -3.61
N ALA A 49 -3.95 -8.84 -3.53
CA ALA A 49 -4.82 -7.75 -3.97
C ALA A 49 -4.84 -7.57 -5.50
N GLY A 50 -4.01 -8.30 -6.25
CA GLY A 50 -3.81 -8.10 -7.69
C GLY A 50 -3.25 -6.72 -8.03
N LEU A 51 -2.50 -6.12 -7.11
CA LEU A 51 -1.96 -4.76 -7.22
C LEU A 51 -0.45 -4.79 -7.50
N PRO A 52 0.08 -3.76 -8.19
CA PRO A 52 1.52 -3.57 -8.24
C PRO A 52 2.09 -3.27 -6.85
N TYR A 53 3.21 -3.90 -6.49
CA TYR A 53 3.95 -3.64 -5.25
C TYR A 53 4.14 -2.15 -4.95
N LYS A 54 4.43 -1.34 -5.99
CA LYS A 54 4.59 0.11 -5.84
C LYS A 54 3.34 0.82 -5.33
N ILE A 55 2.14 0.36 -5.73
CA ILE A 55 0.86 0.91 -5.24
C ILE A 55 0.70 0.60 -3.76
N VAL A 56 0.90 -0.66 -3.37
CA VAL A 56 0.85 -1.11 -1.98
C VAL A 56 1.85 -0.33 -1.13
N LYS A 57 3.12 -0.25 -1.57
CA LYS A 57 4.16 0.55 -0.91
C LYS A 57 3.73 2.00 -0.72
N THR A 58 3.32 2.70 -1.78
CA THR A 58 2.89 4.11 -1.69
C THR A 58 1.66 4.27 -0.79
N TRP A 59 0.73 3.32 -0.81
CA TRP A 59 -0.44 3.33 0.06
C TRP A 59 -0.03 3.32 1.54
N PHE A 60 0.88 2.42 1.95
CA PHE A 60 1.39 2.39 3.32
C PHE A 60 2.15 3.66 3.71
N HIS A 61 2.92 4.24 2.78
CA HIS A 61 3.60 5.51 3.03
C HIS A 61 2.59 6.65 3.25
N ASN A 62 1.60 6.77 2.36
CA ASN A 62 0.57 7.80 2.45
C ASN A 62 -0.35 7.61 3.66
N ARG A 63 -0.66 6.35 4.04
CA ARG A 63 -1.47 6.03 5.22
C ARG A 63 -0.79 6.53 6.50
N ARG A 64 0.49 6.21 6.68
CA ARG A 64 1.30 6.69 7.81
C ARG A 64 1.50 8.21 7.79
N GLN A 65 1.70 8.79 6.61
CA GLN A 65 1.82 10.24 6.47
C GLN A 65 0.54 10.96 6.93
N ARG A 66 -0.63 10.49 6.49
CA ARG A 66 -1.94 11.05 6.91
C ARG A 66 -2.23 10.85 8.39
N GLU A 67 -1.65 9.84 9.02
CA GLU A 67 -1.77 9.61 10.46
C GLU A 67 -0.93 10.63 11.24
N ARG A 68 0.33 10.85 10.82
CA ARG A 68 1.18 11.91 11.38
C ARG A 68 0.62 13.32 11.12
N GLU A 69 0.11 13.59 9.93
CA GLU A 69 -0.51 14.89 9.63
C GLU A 69 -1.76 15.12 10.47
N ARG A 70 -2.53 14.07 10.79
CA ARG A 70 -3.65 14.18 11.73
C ARG A 70 -3.19 14.46 13.16
N GLU A 71 -2.14 13.78 13.61
CA GLU A 71 -1.56 14.02 14.92
C GLU A 71 -1.04 15.46 15.06
N VAL A 72 -0.29 15.95 14.06
CA VAL A 72 0.20 17.34 14.03
C VAL A 72 -0.94 18.34 13.91
N SER A 73 -1.95 18.07 13.07
CA SER A 73 -3.13 18.95 12.93
C SER A 73 -3.93 19.04 14.23
N ASN A 74 -4.06 17.95 14.99
CA ASN A 74 -4.77 17.96 16.27
C ASN A 74 -4.02 18.78 17.34
N ILE A 75 -2.69 18.83 17.27
CA ILE A 75 -1.86 19.63 18.20
C ILE A 75 -1.97 21.15 17.91
N ILE A 76 -2.21 21.53 16.65
CA ILE A 76 -2.23 22.95 16.24
C ILE A 76 -3.58 23.62 16.56
N ASP A 77 -4.68 22.87 16.70
CA ASP A 77 -6.00 23.42 17.08
C ASP A 77 -6.14 23.70 18.60
N GLU A 78 -5.14 23.31 19.41
CA GLU A 78 -5.10 23.53 20.88
C GLU A 78 -4.21 24.71 21.31
N THR A 79 -3.79 25.59 20.40
CA THR A 79 -3.04 26.85 20.71
C THR A 79 -3.66 28.05 20.00
#